data_AF-A0A9W6RNA9-F1
#
_entry.id   AF-A0A9W6RNA9-F1
#
_cell.length_a   1.000
_cell.length_b   1.000
_cell.length_c   1.000
_cell.angle_alpha   90.00
_cell.angle_beta   90.00
_cell.angle_gamma   90.00
#
_symmetry.space_group_name_H-M   'P 1'
#
loop_
_entity.id
_entity.type
_entity.pdbx_description
1 polymer ?
#
loop_
_entity_poly.entity_id
_entity_poly.type
_entity_poly.pdbx_seq_one_letter_code
_entity_poly.pdbx_strand_id
1 'polypeptide(L)'
;MAVTLSWTHVGRIWTNGEPFLAMDAPLREHWRGGTDEDAYAALCHLGWEVTSVPVGPGRAALIGTDGVVGDEGWLEVFTVAHDALAVVQVSGPDYDSLLSAALSFPADDDDAGDVVEVRSGGLALFSAAMDGVGPHGAELVRTNPRPPPVTRPPMSQGLDPGLMLAMVRGEYMLRIRWYTELGDEGCFARWLLLPATD
;
A
#
# COMPACT_ATOMS: atom_id res chain seq x y z
N MET A 1 26.48 -5.78 -7.72
CA MET A 1 25.40 -6.58 -8.33
C MET A 1 24.14 -6.23 -7.58
N ALA A 2 23.17 -5.55 -8.21
CA ALA A 2 21.87 -5.31 -7.58
C ALA A 2 21.13 -6.65 -7.50
N VAL A 3 20.70 -7.04 -6.29
CA VAL A 3 19.86 -8.23 -6.12
C VAL A 3 18.52 -7.92 -6.75
N THR A 4 18.16 -8.63 -7.81
CA THR A 4 16.81 -8.56 -8.37
C THR A 4 15.88 -9.28 -7.40
N LEU A 5 15.07 -8.52 -6.67
CA LEU A 5 14.04 -9.08 -5.81
C LEU A 5 12.97 -9.77 -6.67
N SER A 6 12.64 -11.02 -6.34
CA SER A 6 11.55 -11.74 -7.01
C SER A 6 10.23 -11.40 -6.33
N TRP A 7 9.51 -10.46 -6.93
CA TRP A 7 8.20 -10.02 -6.45
C TRP A 7 7.11 -11.02 -6.82
N THR A 8 6.30 -11.40 -5.84
CA THR A 8 5.11 -12.25 -6.01
C THR A 8 3.87 -11.40 -5.80
N HIS A 9 2.95 -11.37 -6.77
CA HIS A 9 1.66 -10.71 -6.62
C HIS A 9 0.80 -11.49 -5.61
N VAL A 10 0.23 -10.78 -4.62
CA VAL A 10 -0.47 -11.39 -3.49
C VAL A 10 -1.90 -10.89 -3.29
N GLY A 11 -2.28 -9.85 -4.01
CA GLY A 11 -3.61 -9.27 -3.93
C GLY A 11 -3.68 -7.90 -4.59
N ARG A 12 -4.88 -7.33 -4.55
CA ARG A 12 -5.14 -5.97 -5.01
C ARG A 12 -6.23 -5.33 -4.18
N ILE A 13 -6.25 -4.02 -4.19
CA ILE A 13 -7.25 -3.22 -3.49
C ILE A 13 -7.70 -2.09 -4.42
N TRP A 14 -9.00 -1.84 -4.48
CA TRP A 14 -9.54 -0.71 -5.24
C TRP A 14 -9.37 0.58 -4.44
N THR A 15 -8.91 1.64 -5.11
CA THR A 15 -8.89 3.00 -4.55
C THR A 15 -9.79 3.91 -5.40
N ASN A 16 -10.49 4.82 -4.73
CA ASN A 16 -11.18 5.99 -5.25
C ASN A 16 -10.46 7.29 -4.84
N GLY A 17 -9.15 7.20 -4.56
CA GLY A 17 -8.29 8.33 -4.22
C GLY A 17 -8.15 8.52 -2.71
N GLU A 18 -8.78 7.65 -1.94
CA GLU A 18 -8.70 7.65 -0.48
C GLU A 18 -7.37 7.11 0.02
N PRO A 19 -6.90 7.60 1.18
CA PRO A 19 -5.70 7.07 1.82
C PRO A 19 -5.93 5.68 2.38
N PHE A 20 -4.88 4.87 2.31
CA PHE A 20 -4.80 3.53 2.89
C PHE A 20 -3.81 3.53 4.06
N LEU A 21 -4.08 2.67 5.04
CA LEU A 21 -3.21 2.45 6.20
C LEU A 21 -2.53 1.09 6.10
N ALA A 22 -1.20 1.08 6.24
CA ALA A 22 -0.39 -0.11 6.40
C ALA A 22 0.19 -0.17 7.83
N MET A 23 -0.22 -1.13 8.65
CA MET A 23 0.17 -1.22 10.08
C MET A 23 0.25 -2.66 10.59
N ASP A 24 0.91 -2.88 11.74
CA ASP A 24 0.87 -4.17 12.44
C ASP A 24 -0.59 -4.55 12.75
N ALA A 25 -0.97 -5.80 12.46
CA ALA A 25 -2.36 -6.23 12.45
C ALA A 25 -3.16 -5.95 13.75
N PRO A 26 -2.61 -6.14 14.96
CA PRO A 26 -3.29 -5.78 16.21
C PRO A 26 -3.65 -4.29 16.32
N LEU A 27 -2.87 -3.39 15.71
CA LEU A 27 -3.12 -1.93 15.81
C LEU A 27 -4.45 -1.51 15.18
N ARG A 28 -5.04 -2.35 14.32
CA ARG A 28 -6.38 -2.15 13.76
C ARG A 28 -7.43 -1.89 14.84
N GLU A 29 -7.27 -2.46 16.03
CA GLU A 29 -8.23 -2.25 17.11
C GLU A 29 -8.29 -0.79 17.61
N HIS A 30 -7.34 0.05 17.23
CA HIS A 30 -7.26 1.45 17.61
C HIS A 30 -7.66 2.43 16.51
N TRP A 31 -7.79 1.99 15.26
CA TRP A 31 -8.24 2.85 14.16
C TRP A 31 -9.76 2.86 14.04
N ARG A 32 -10.35 4.05 13.89
CA ARG A 32 -11.80 4.28 13.87
C ARG A 32 -12.23 5.21 12.73
N GLY A 33 -11.61 5.15 11.55
CA GLY A 33 -11.90 6.11 10.48
C GLY A 33 -13.35 6.08 9.95
N GLY A 34 -14.05 4.95 10.06
CA GLY A 34 -15.46 4.85 9.67
C GLY A 34 -16.43 5.35 10.75
N THR A 35 -16.02 5.33 12.02
CA THR A 35 -16.79 5.84 13.16
C THR A 35 -16.45 7.30 13.48
N ASP A 36 -15.19 7.70 13.28
CA ASP A 36 -14.61 9.00 13.58
C ASP A 36 -14.24 9.70 12.26
N GLU A 37 -15.24 10.35 11.67
CA GLU A 37 -15.12 11.05 10.38
C GLU A 37 -14.08 12.19 10.46
N ASP A 38 -13.90 12.83 11.61
CA ASP A 38 -12.92 13.91 11.79
C ASP A 38 -11.49 13.36 11.72
N ALA A 39 -11.23 12.22 12.35
CA ALA A 39 -9.93 11.54 12.28
C ALA A 39 -9.59 11.12 10.84
N TYR A 40 -10.57 10.62 10.08
CA TYR A 40 -10.40 10.30 8.67
C TYR A 40 -10.20 11.55 7.80
N ALA A 41 -11.05 12.57 7.96
CA ALA A 41 -10.96 13.81 7.20
C ALA A 41 -9.62 14.53 7.41
N ALA A 42 -9.06 14.45 8.62
CA ALA A 42 -7.72 14.97 8.90
C ALA A 42 -6.65 14.32 8.02
N LEU A 43 -6.76 13.02 7.70
CA LEU A 43 -5.83 12.33 6.79
C LEU A 43 -5.90 12.86 5.37
N CYS A 44 -7.10 13.13 4.87
CA CYS A 44 -7.33 13.64 3.52
C CYS A 44 -6.75 15.06 3.31
N HIS A 45 -6.40 15.76 4.39
CA HIS A 45 -5.80 17.09 4.37
C HIS A 45 -4.30 17.08 4.68
N LEU A 46 -3.70 15.92 4.89
CA LEU A 46 -2.25 15.81 5.07
C LEU A 46 -1.54 16.08 3.76
N GLY A 47 -0.42 16.80 3.83
CA GLY A 47 0.48 16.94 2.69
C GLY A 47 1.21 15.62 2.41
N TRP A 48 1.72 15.48 1.18
CA TRP A 48 2.49 14.31 0.72
C TRP A 48 3.71 13.99 1.59
N GLU A 49 4.28 14.99 2.28
CA GLU A 49 5.40 14.83 3.22
C GLU A 49 5.07 13.99 4.45
N VAL A 50 3.78 13.83 4.77
CA VAL A 50 3.35 13.01 5.91
C VAL A 50 3.16 11.58 5.42
N THR A 51 4.04 10.70 5.88
CA THR A 51 4.14 9.33 5.37
C THR A 51 3.65 8.28 6.37
N SER A 52 3.35 8.68 7.61
CA SER A 52 2.67 7.82 8.58
C SER A 52 1.93 8.63 9.65
N VAL A 53 1.00 7.96 10.35
CA VAL A 53 0.22 8.52 11.46
C VAL A 53 0.27 7.63 12.70
N PRO A 54 0.15 8.21 13.91
CA PRO A 54 0.03 7.43 15.13
C PRO A 54 -1.30 6.66 15.15
N VAL A 55 -1.25 5.38 15.53
CA VAL A 55 -2.43 4.53 15.73
C VAL A 55 -2.24 3.73 17.02
N GLY A 56 -2.98 4.10 18.06
CA GLY A 56 -2.81 3.52 19.40
C GLY A 56 -1.36 3.62 19.88
N PRO A 57 -0.72 2.52 20.32
CA PRO A 57 0.67 2.51 20.77
C PRO A 57 1.71 2.45 19.63
N GLY A 58 1.27 2.40 18.37
CA GLY A 58 2.14 2.24 17.20
C GLY A 58 1.88 3.28 16.12
N ARG A 59 2.28 2.96 14.88
CA ARG A 59 2.13 3.81 13.70
C ARG A 59 1.59 3.02 12.51
N ALA A 60 0.93 3.73 11.62
CA ALA A 60 0.49 3.22 10.33
C ALA A 60 1.11 4.06 9.21
N ALA A 61 1.78 3.40 8.26
CA ALA A 61 2.20 4.04 7.01
C ALA A 61 0.98 4.45 6.20
N LEU A 62 1.09 5.61 5.55
CA LEU A 62 0.09 6.12 4.61
C LEU A 62 0.47 5.66 3.20
N ILE A 63 -0.50 5.06 2.52
CA ILE A 63 -0.41 4.61 1.13
C ILE A 63 -1.45 5.40 0.33
N GLY A 64 -1.00 6.17 -0.67
CA GLY A 64 -1.84 6.93 -1.61
C GLY A 64 -2.56 8.16 -1.01
N THR A 65 -1.93 9.33 -0.99
CA THR A 65 -2.54 10.59 -0.46
C THR A 65 -2.58 11.76 -1.45
N ASP A 66 -2.05 11.63 -2.66
CA ASP A 66 -1.87 12.77 -3.59
C ASP A 66 -2.59 12.63 -4.95
N GLY A 67 -3.16 11.46 -5.26
CA GLY A 67 -4.00 11.25 -6.45
C GLY A 67 -3.28 11.36 -7.80
N VAL A 68 -1.94 11.26 -7.84
CA VAL A 68 -1.17 11.74 -9.01
C VAL A 68 -1.14 10.77 -10.20
N VAL A 69 -1.25 9.46 -9.98
CA VAL A 69 -1.35 8.46 -11.09
C VAL A 69 -2.78 8.30 -11.61
N GLY A 70 -3.74 8.51 -10.72
CA GLY A 70 -5.18 8.39 -10.98
C GLY A 70 -5.95 8.54 -9.67
N ASP A 71 -7.08 9.23 -9.75
CA ASP A 71 -8.05 9.36 -8.66
C ASP A 71 -8.73 8.02 -8.38
N GLU A 72 -8.93 7.15 -9.37
CA GLU A 72 -9.46 5.80 -9.17
C GLU A 72 -8.58 4.73 -9.81
N GLY A 73 -8.49 3.55 -9.19
CA GLY A 73 -7.80 2.43 -9.80
C GLY A 73 -7.45 1.28 -8.86
N TRP A 74 -6.69 0.33 -9.41
CA TRP A 74 -6.18 -0.80 -8.64
C TRP A 74 -4.82 -0.47 -8.03
N LEU A 75 -4.71 -0.66 -6.72
CA LEU A 75 -3.45 -0.82 -6.01
C LEU A 75 -3.08 -2.31 -6.05
N GLU A 76 -2.10 -2.67 -6.86
CA GLU A 76 -1.59 -4.04 -6.97
C GLU A 76 -0.51 -4.26 -5.90
N VAL A 77 -0.61 -5.39 -5.18
CA VAL A 77 0.19 -5.64 -3.98
C VAL A 77 1.09 -6.86 -4.20
N PHE A 78 2.38 -6.70 -3.91
CA PHE A 78 3.42 -7.69 -4.15
C PHE A 78 4.30 -7.89 -2.92
N THR A 79 4.84 -9.10 -2.73
CA THR A 79 5.79 -9.38 -1.65
C THR A 79 7.03 -10.12 -2.16
N VAL A 80 8.14 -9.97 -1.45
CA VAL A 80 9.33 -10.82 -1.57
C VAL A 80 9.36 -11.73 -0.36
N ALA A 81 8.93 -12.99 -0.50
CA ALA A 81 9.04 -14.01 0.56
C ALA A 81 8.59 -13.59 1.98
N HIS A 82 7.67 -12.62 2.12
CA HIS A 82 7.24 -12.00 3.39
C HIS A 82 8.24 -11.00 4.02
N ASP A 83 9.39 -10.76 3.39
CA ASP A 83 10.44 -9.85 3.85
C ASP A 83 10.26 -8.42 3.34
N ALA A 84 9.47 -8.21 2.30
CA ALA A 84 9.21 -6.88 1.75
C ALA A 84 7.80 -6.81 1.17
N LEU A 85 7.26 -5.59 1.10
CA LEU A 85 6.00 -5.27 0.44
C LEU A 85 6.23 -4.20 -0.62
N ALA A 86 5.55 -4.35 -1.77
CA ALA A 86 5.33 -3.28 -2.72
C ALA A 86 3.82 -3.10 -2.93
N VAL A 87 3.36 -1.86 -2.86
CA VAL A 87 2.05 -1.43 -3.34
C VAL A 87 2.30 -0.56 -4.56
N VAL A 88 1.67 -0.90 -5.68
CA VAL A 88 1.92 -0.26 -6.97
C VAL A 88 0.60 0.16 -7.59
N GLN A 89 0.54 1.41 -8.05
CA GLN A 89 -0.52 1.91 -8.91
C GLN A 89 0.08 2.23 -10.27
N VAL A 90 -0.56 1.80 -11.36
CA VAL A 90 -0.13 2.13 -12.73
C VAL A 90 -1.30 2.67 -13.54
N SER A 91 -0.99 3.59 -14.46
CA SER A 91 -1.91 4.06 -15.48
C SER A 91 -1.25 4.01 -16.86
N GLY A 92 -2.02 3.64 -17.88
CA GLY A 92 -1.54 3.39 -19.23
C GLY A 92 -2.09 2.08 -19.83
N PRO A 93 -1.86 1.85 -21.14
CA PRO A 93 -2.45 0.74 -21.89
C PRO A 93 -1.74 -0.61 -21.68
N ASP A 94 -0.41 -0.59 -21.46
CA ASP A 94 0.40 -1.81 -21.29
C ASP A 94 0.60 -2.15 -19.81
N TYR A 95 -0.45 -2.68 -19.20
CA TYR A 95 -0.54 -2.88 -17.74
C TYR A 95 0.59 -3.76 -17.17
N ASP A 96 0.91 -4.87 -17.85
CA ASP A 96 1.96 -5.79 -17.42
C ASP A 96 3.34 -5.13 -17.43
N SER A 97 3.69 -4.50 -18.55
CA SER A 97 4.97 -3.80 -18.70
C SER A 97 5.13 -2.68 -17.68
N LEU A 98 4.06 -1.93 -17.39
CA LEU A 98 4.08 -0.86 -16.38
C LEU A 98 4.30 -1.39 -14.97
N LEU A 99 3.63 -2.50 -14.60
CA LEU A 99 3.86 -3.14 -13.29
C LEU A 99 5.30 -3.66 -13.17
N SER A 100 5.80 -4.32 -14.21
CA SER A 100 7.18 -4.81 -14.24
C SER A 100 8.20 -3.68 -14.14
N ALA A 101 7.95 -2.57 -14.84
CA ALA A 101 8.79 -1.37 -14.80
C ALA A 101 8.78 -0.73 -13.41
N ALA A 102 7.59 -0.56 -12.80
CA ALA A 102 7.45 -0.01 -11.45
C ALA A 102 8.20 -0.85 -10.41
N LEU A 103 8.13 -2.17 -10.47
CA LEU A 103 8.82 -3.07 -9.54
C LEU A 103 10.34 -3.11 -9.76
N SER A 104 10.80 -2.88 -10.99
CA SER A 104 12.22 -2.86 -11.34
C SER A 104 12.86 -1.48 -11.22
N PHE A 105 12.06 -0.44 -11.02
CA PHE A 105 12.55 0.94 -10.93
C PHE A 105 13.50 1.09 -9.73
N PRO A 106 14.65 1.77 -9.86
CA PRO A 106 15.58 1.97 -8.75
C PRO A 106 14.88 2.59 -7.53
N ALA A 107 15.18 2.07 -6.33
CA ALA A 107 14.63 2.61 -5.08
C ALA A 107 15.53 3.68 -4.44
N ASP A 108 16.72 3.91 -5.00
CA ASP A 108 17.74 4.79 -4.41
C ASP A 108 17.31 6.27 -4.39
N ASP A 109 16.49 6.66 -5.38
CA ASP A 109 15.93 8.01 -5.49
C ASP A 109 14.52 8.12 -4.91
N ASP A 110 14.00 7.07 -4.24
CA ASP A 110 12.67 7.11 -3.63
C ASP A 110 12.72 7.94 -2.35
N ASP A 111 11.67 8.71 -2.09
CA ASP A 111 11.55 9.50 -0.87
C ASP A 111 11.51 8.56 0.34
N ALA A 112 12.30 8.89 1.36
CA ALA A 112 12.29 8.16 2.61
C ALA A 112 11.07 8.59 3.44
N GLY A 113 10.20 7.62 3.72
CA GLY A 113 9.10 7.80 4.66
C GLY A 113 9.46 7.35 6.07
N ASP A 114 8.43 7.21 6.89
CA ASP A 114 8.57 6.75 8.27
C ASP A 114 8.75 5.23 8.37
N VAL A 115 9.27 4.78 9.52
CA VAL A 115 9.39 3.37 9.86
C VAL A 115 8.06 2.84 10.43
N VAL A 116 7.66 1.66 9.96
CA VAL A 116 6.55 0.88 10.52
C VAL A 116 7.09 -0.40 11.14
N GLU A 117 6.70 -0.68 12.37
CA GLU A 117 7.08 -1.91 13.07
C GLU A 117 6.00 -2.98 12.89
N VAL A 118 6.39 -4.19 12.49
CA VAL A 118 5.52 -5.36 12.40
C VAL A 118 5.92 -6.36 13.49
N ARG A 119 5.19 -6.35 14.61
CA ARG A 119 5.49 -7.20 15.78
C ARG A 119 4.78 -8.54 15.74
N SER A 120 3.56 -8.55 15.21
CA SER A 120 2.70 -9.73 15.22
C SER A 120 3.14 -10.78 14.19
N GLY A 121 3.81 -10.35 13.12
CA GLY A 121 4.04 -11.13 11.90
C GLY A 121 2.90 -11.00 10.88
N GLY A 122 1.96 -10.10 11.12
CA GLY A 122 0.89 -9.73 10.21
C GLY A 122 0.85 -8.22 9.98
N LEU A 123 0.78 -7.82 8.71
CA LEU A 123 0.54 -6.44 8.31
C LEU A 123 -0.88 -6.33 7.75
N ALA A 124 -1.64 -5.35 8.22
CA ALA A 124 -2.93 -4.97 7.68
C ALA A 124 -2.75 -3.80 6.70
N LEU A 125 -3.34 -3.92 5.51
CA LEU A 125 -3.41 -2.87 4.51
C LEU A 125 -4.87 -2.63 4.11
N PHE A 126 -5.46 -1.50 4.44
CA PHE A 126 -6.89 -1.24 4.21
C PHE A 126 -7.21 0.26 4.11
N SER A 127 -8.39 0.61 3.56
CA SER A 127 -8.81 2.01 3.42
C SER A 127 -8.92 2.67 4.79
N ALA A 128 -8.36 3.87 4.92
CA ALA A 128 -8.44 4.64 6.14
C ALA A 128 -9.86 5.11 6.46
N ALA A 129 -10.76 5.14 5.47
CA ALA A 129 -12.18 5.48 5.65
C ALA A 129 -12.95 4.41 6.44
N MET A 130 -12.36 3.24 6.69
CA MET A 130 -12.97 2.15 7.44
C MET A 130 -12.48 2.13 8.90
N ASP A 131 -13.27 1.56 9.80
CA ASP A 131 -12.72 1.16 11.10
C ASP A 131 -11.74 0.01 10.90
N GLY A 132 -10.67 0.00 11.71
CA GLY A 132 -9.77 -1.14 11.69
C GLY A 132 -10.48 -2.42 12.15
N VAL A 133 -11.35 -2.34 13.16
CA VAL A 133 -12.31 -3.39 13.57
C VAL A 133 -13.58 -2.74 14.11
N GLY A 134 -14.69 -3.47 14.13
CA GLY A 134 -15.95 -3.00 14.73
C GLY A 134 -17.04 -2.70 13.71
N PRO A 135 -18.01 -1.82 14.04
CA PRO A 135 -19.23 -1.61 13.26
C PRO A 135 -19.03 -1.15 11.83
N HIS A 136 -18.02 -0.32 11.56
CA HIS A 136 -17.66 0.15 10.21
C HIS A 136 -16.37 -0.49 9.71
N GLY A 137 -15.97 -1.62 10.28
CA GLY A 137 -14.83 -2.41 9.84
C GLY A 137 -15.26 -3.57 8.96
N ALA A 138 -14.27 -4.22 8.33
CA ALA A 138 -14.48 -5.47 7.60
C ALA A 138 -13.39 -6.49 7.90
N GLU A 139 -13.69 -7.75 7.61
CA GLU A 139 -12.68 -8.79 7.58
C GLU A 139 -11.76 -8.58 6.37
N LEU A 140 -10.45 -8.47 6.62
CA LEU A 140 -9.47 -8.30 5.56
C LEU A 140 -9.25 -9.62 4.83
N VAL A 141 -9.10 -9.54 3.51
CA VAL A 141 -8.87 -10.71 2.68
C VAL A 141 -7.44 -11.20 2.89
N ARG A 142 -7.28 -12.50 3.13
CA ARG A 142 -5.93 -13.10 3.19
C ARG A 142 -5.29 -13.07 1.80
N THR A 143 -3.99 -12.82 1.78
CA THR A 143 -3.21 -12.87 0.54
C THR A 143 -3.38 -14.19 -0.21
N ASN A 144 -3.43 -14.10 -1.54
CA ASN A 144 -3.56 -15.23 -2.44
C ASN A 144 -2.51 -15.09 -3.56
N PRO A 145 -1.32 -15.68 -3.39
CA PRO A 145 -0.25 -15.59 -4.37
C PRO A 145 -0.68 -16.07 -5.76
N ARG A 146 -0.53 -15.21 -6.77
CA ARG A 146 -0.91 -15.47 -8.17
C ARG A 146 0.08 -14.81 -9.12
N PRO A 147 0.08 -15.18 -10.42
CA PRO A 147 0.76 -14.38 -11.43
C PRO A 147 0.22 -12.94 -11.44
N PRO A 148 1.07 -11.94 -11.69
CA PRO A 148 0.62 -10.57 -11.89
C PRO A 148 -0.41 -10.47 -13.03
N PRO A 149 -1.36 -9.52 -12.94
CA PRO A 149 -2.32 -9.29 -14.03
C PRO A 149 -1.62 -8.78 -15.30
N VAL A 150 -1.94 -9.40 -16.44
CA VAL A 150 -1.41 -8.97 -17.74
C VAL A 150 -2.19 -7.76 -18.30
N THR A 151 -3.46 -7.65 -17.96
CA THR A 151 -4.35 -6.55 -18.38
C THR A 151 -5.02 -5.92 -17.18
N ARG A 152 -5.33 -4.62 -17.28
CA ARG A 152 -6.08 -3.90 -16.25
C ARG A 152 -7.39 -4.63 -15.93
N PRO A 153 -7.62 -5.05 -14.67
CA PRO A 153 -8.88 -5.66 -14.29
C PRO A 153 -10.04 -4.67 -14.39
N PRO A 154 -11.30 -5.14 -14.56
CA PRO A 154 -12.46 -4.27 -14.48
C PRO A 154 -12.52 -3.59 -13.10
N MET A 155 -13.22 -2.45 -13.01
CA MET A 155 -13.43 -1.75 -11.75
C MET A 155 -14.13 -2.64 -10.73
N SER A 156 -13.79 -2.48 -9.46
CA SER A 156 -14.47 -3.24 -8.40
C SER A 156 -15.98 -2.93 -8.37
N GLN A 157 -16.77 -3.91 -7.96
CA GLN A 157 -18.22 -3.81 -7.83
C GLN A 157 -18.70 -4.10 -6.40
N GLY A 158 -17.77 -4.30 -5.46
CA GLY A 158 -18.06 -4.70 -4.09
C GLY A 158 -17.30 -3.88 -3.07
N LEU A 159 -17.42 -4.27 -1.80
CA LEU A 159 -16.53 -3.79 -0.74
C LEU A 159 -15.14 -4.37 -0.98
N ASP A 160 -14.13 -3.50 -1.07
CA ASP A 160 -12.70 -3.85 -1.08
C ASP A 160 -12.13 -3.64 0.33
N PRO A 161 -12.27 -4.64 1.23
CA PRO A 161 -11.98 -4.42 2.65
C PRO A 161 -10.49 -4.21 2.94
N GLY A 162 -9.61 -4.49 1.98
CA GLY A 162 -8.16 -4.52 2.16
C GLY A 162 -7.61 -5.93 2.36
N LEU A 163 -6.31 -6.01 2.67
CA LEU A 163 -5.53 -7.24 2.74
C LEU A 163 -4.92 -7.46 4.13
N MET A 164 -4.91 -8.73 4.54
CA MET A 164 -4.09 -9.22 5.65
C MET A 164 -2.89 -9.98 5.08
N LEU A 165 -1.70 -9.46 5.35
CA LEU A 165 -0.44 -9.97 4.82
C LEU A 165 0.38 -10.64 5.91
N ALA A 166 0.90 -11.83 5.63
CA ALA A 166 1.96 -12.41 6.45
C ALA A 166 3.28 -11.70 6.13
N MET A 167 3.97 -11.22 7.17
CA MET A 167 5.23 -10.50 7.09
C MET A 167 6.19 -11.05 8.14
N VAL A 168 7.49 -11.01 7.86
CA VAL A 168 8.49 -11.24 8.91
C VAL A 168 8.38 -10.15 9.98
N ARG A 169 8.75 -10.49 11.22
CA ARG A 169 8.72 -9.53 12.31
C ARG A 169 9.93 -8.60 12.20
N GLY A 170 9.72 -7.32 12.36
CA GLY A 170 10.80 -6.34 12.30
C GLY A 170 10.31 -4.94 12.00
N GLU A 171 11.29 -4.06 11.78
CA GLU A 171 11.06 -2.68 11.35
C GLU A 171 11.17 -2.58 9.84
N TYR A 172 10.28 -1.80 9.25
CA TYR A 172 10.19 -1.60 7.81
C TYR A 172 10.25 -0.12 7.49
N MET A 173 11.23 0.28 6.69
CA MET A 173 11.34 1.62 6.13
C MET A 173 10.39 1.76 4.94
N LEU A 174 9.51 2.76 4.99
CA LEU A 174 8.71 3.15 3.84
C LEU A 174 9.58 3.91 2.83
N ARG A 175 9.56 3.50 1.56
CA ARG A 175 10.13 4.23 0.43
C ARG A 175 9.02 4.56 -0.55
N ILE A 176 8.96 5.80 -1.00
CA ILE A 176 7.84 6.29 -1.79
C ILE A 176 8.32 6.86 -3.12
N ARG A 177 7.62 6.44 -4.17
CA ARG A 177 7.63 7.08 -5.48
C ARG A 177 6.22 7.54 -5.80
N TRP A 178 5.97 8.83 -5.70
CA TRP A 178 4.64 9.41 -5.87
C TRP A 178 4.12 9.37 -7.30
N TYR A 179 4.95 9.80 -8.26
CA TYR A 179 4.61 9.76 -9.67
C TYR A 179 5.86 9.65 -10.53
N THR A 180 5.82 8.78 -11.52
CA THR A 180 6.91 8.61 -12.48
C THR A 180 6.34 8.25 -13.83
N GLU A 181 6.68 9.05 -14.83
CA GLU A 181 6.35 8.80 -16.22
C GLU A 181 7.24 7.70 -16.80
N LEU A 182 6.61 6.78 -17.51
CA LEU A 182 7.24 5.70 -18.24
C LEU A 182 6.95 5.91 -19.73
N GLY A 183 7.69 6.84 -20.33
CA GLY A 183 7.47 7.27 -21.71
C GLY A 183 6.16 8.03 -21.88
N ASP A 184 5.61 8.02 -23.10
CA ASP A 184 4.52 8.92 -23.50
C ASP A 184 3.12 8.44 -23.09
N GLU A 185 2.96 7.16 -22.71
CA GLU A 185 1.64 6.54 -22.55
C GLU A 185 1.40 5.87 -21.19
N GLY A 186 2.32 6.01 -20.22
CA GLY A 186 2.10 5.40 -18.92
C GLY A 186 2.87 6.03 -17.77
N CYS A 187 2.38 5.79 -16.57
CA CYS A 187 2.98 6.27 -15.34
C CYS A 187 2.69 5.30 -14.19
N PHE A 188 3.44 5.46 -13.10
CA PHE A 188 3.22 4.68 -11.88
C PHE A 188 3.51 5.48 -10.62
N ALA A 189 2.98 4.94 -9.52
CA ALA A 189 3.29 5.27 -8.14
C ALA A 189 3.63 3.97 -7.41
N ARG A 190 4.52 4.05 -6.44
CA ARG A 190 5.01 2.88 -5.71
C ARG A 190 5.30 3.23 -4.26
N TRP A 191 4.83 2.38 -3.36
CA TRP A 191 5.17 2.38 -1.96
C TRP A 191 5.84 1.07 -1.62
N LEU A 192 7.08 1.11 -1.12
CA LEU A 192 7.82 -0.06 -0.69
C LEU A 192 7.97 -0.05 0.83
N LEU A 193 7.59 -1.15 1.49
CA LEU A 193 8.03 -1.44 2.85
C LEU A 193 9.19 -2.42 2.76
N LEU A 194 10.40 -1.91 2.97
CA LEU A 194 11.63 -2.68 2.96
C LEU A 194 12.12 -2.87 4.40
N PRO A 195 12.78 -3.98 4.76
CA PRO A 195 13.40 -4.11 6.07
C PRO A 195 14.29 -2.90 6.35
N ALA A 196 14.10 -2.27 7.51
CA ALA A 196 15.05 -1.30 8.00
C ALA A 196 16.35 -2.06 8.29
N THR A 197 17.33 -1.93 7.41
CA THR A 197 18.69 -2.44 7.68
C THR A 197 19.28 -1.65 8.84
N ASP A 198 19.86 -2.37 9.81
CA ASP A 198 20.91 -1.83 10.69
C ASP A 198 22.15 -1.43 9.87
#